data_AF-A0A925K855-F1
#
_entry.id   AF-A0A925K855-F1
#
_cell.length_a   1.000
_cell.length_b   1.000
_cell.length_c   1.000
_cell.angle_alpha   90.00
_cell.angle_beta   90.00
_cell.angle_gamma   90.00
#
_symmetry.space_group_name_H-M   'P 1'
#
loop_
_entity.id
_entity.type
_entity.pdbx_description
1 polymer ?
#
loop_
_entity_poly.entity_id
_entity_poly.type
_entity_poly.pdbx_seq_one_letter_code
_entity_poly.pdbx_strand_id
1 'polypeptide(L)'
;MKQLIFLCIAIFITGIVAVAQVQDNIPHRYPKCDTDKLSDTGYYMPRADEFLTRTLAQKNLENPLNDFSAPYYIRVFIRIAREDNGTLPGCTMETALQNFNEMNDQYNGHNICFQLVGMDFVNDSYLNNFNSSANIDEVYPDYIRDNNLDVDGAITIFIHYNYLFNSGSSGNAYGIPNNFLSVARWAVNGSGVHSIFGHEMGHCLGLYHTFQRHDGVQETVTRNSGNSCYNCTSEGDLCCDTPADYTDSQDNTSGTTCNYNGSTTNTCDGLQYNPSTINIMSYQPWSCISFTSTALTANQRTRMHASINFPLGPIFSRVAENNVVQTNTTTSSNAVRVYSAKDNYSTLAGSTISHTSSSKAYYAAGDVITFSPGVTFAPGSAGLVQASISGCN
;
A
#
# COMPACT_ATOMS: atom_id res chain seq x y z
N MET A 1 -66.26 17.66 -44.65
CA MET A 1 -65.54 16.58 -43.92
C MET A 1 -64.28 17.20 -43.35
N LYS A 2 -64.29 17.53 -42.05
CA LYS A 2 -63.56 16.85 -40.96
C LYS A 2 -62.03 16.89 -41.20
N GLN A 3 -61.16 17.38 -40.33
CA GLN A 3 -61.24 17.82 -38.93
C GLN A 3 -59.95 18.61 -38.65
N LEU A 4 -60.05 19.72 -37.90
CA LEU A 4 -58.92 20.39 -37.28
C LEU A 4 -58.32 19.45 -36.22
N ILE A 5 -57.03 19.10 -36.33
CA ILE A 5 -56.26 18.48 -35.25
C ILE A 5 -55.40 19.58 -34.64
N PHE A 6 -55.79 20.01 -33.44
CA PHE A 6 -54.96 20.80 -32.55
C PHE A 6 -53.83 19.90 -32.02
N LEU A 7 -52.59 20.16 -32.45
CA LEU A 7 -51.41 19.55 -31.86
C LEU A 7 -50.97 20.41 -30.68
N CYS A 8 -51.31 19.98 -29.46
CA CYS A 8 -50.76 20.55 -28.23
C CYS A 8 -49.25 20.27 -28.18
N ILE A 9 -48.44 21.31 -28.34
CA ILE A 9 -47.01 21.28 -28.02
C ILE A 9 -46.90 21.30 -26.50
N ALA A 10 -46.69 20.13 -25.89
CA ALA A 10 -46.26 20.02 -24.50
C ALA A 10 -44.78 20.40 -24.43
N ILE A 11 -44.50 21.60 -23.94
CA ILE A 11 -43.15 22.03 -23.59
C ILE A 11 -42.76 21.25 -22.32
N PHE A 12 -42.00 20.18 -22.47
CA PHE A 12 -41.28 19.58 -21.34
C PHE A 12 -40.15 20.53 -20.96
N ILE A 13 -40.40 21.38 -19.98
CA ILE A 13 -39.34 22.06 -19.24
C ILE A 13 -38.68 20.96 -18.41
N THR A 14 -37.61 20.35 -18.94
CA THR A 14 -36.68 19.58 -18.14
C THR A 14 -35.99 20.55 -17.20
N GLY A 15 -36.55 20.71 -16.01
CA GLY A 15 -35.84 21.33 -14.90
C GLY A 15 -34.59 20.51 -14.67
N ILE A 16 -33.43 21.05 -15.06
CA ILE A 16 -32.15 20.60 -14.57
C ILE A 16 -32.20 20.90 -13.08
N VAL A 17 -32.55 19.89 -12.28
CA VAL A 17 -32.22 19.91 -10.87
C VAL A 17 -30.71 19.81 -10.86
N ALA A 18 -30.04 20.94 -10.68
CA ALA A 18 -28.67 20.94 -10.25
C ALA A 18 -28.65 20.14 -8.94
N VAL A 19 -28.26 18.88 -9.03
CA VAL A 19 -27.85 18.11 -7.86
C VAL A 19 -26.60 18.84 -7.39
N ALA A 20 -26.78 19.72 -6.42
CA ALA A 20 -25.66 20.19 -5.63
C ALA A 20 -24.96 18.90 -5.15
N GLN A 21 -23.75 18.67 -5.65
CA GLN A 21 -22.83 17.74 -5.02
C GLN A 21 -22.79 18.17 -3.56
N VAL A 22 -23.45 17.42 -2.69
CA VAL A 22 -23.28 17.58 -1.25
C VAL A 22 -21.83 17.19 -1.04
N GLN A 23 -20.96 18.20 -0.99
CA GLN A 23 -19.66 18.06 -0.39
C GLN A 23 -19.97 17.77 1.08
N ASP A 24 -20.14 16.49 1.40
CA ASP A 24 -20.34 16.03 2.76
C ASP A 24 -19.17 16.60 3.54
N ASN A 25 -19.46 17.59 4.40
CA ASN A 25 -18.47 18.19 5.27
C ASN A 25 -17.88 17.06 6.11
N ILE A 26 -16.68 16.59 5.74
CA ILE A 26 -16.05 15.46 6.38
C ILE A 26 -15.75 15.88 7.83
N PRO A 27 -16.24 15.16 8.85
CA PRO A 27 -16.00 15.53 10.24
C PRO A 27 -14.50 15.47 10.52
N HIS A 28 -13.87 16.62 10.72
CA HIS A 28 -12.48 16.70 11.18
C HIS A 28 -12.48 16.45 12.69
N ARG A 29 -11.98 15.29 13.12
CA ARG A 29 -12.01 14.89 14.54
C ARG A 29 -10.67 15.06 15.24
N TYR A 30 -9.60 15.24 14.48
CA TYR A 30 -8.27 15.49 15.00
C TYR A 30 -7.84 16.91 14.62
N PRO A 31 -7.26 17.71 15.54
CA PRO A 31 -6.73 19.01 15.18
C PRO A 31 -5.66 18.83 14.09
N LYS A 32 -5.68 19.67 13.04
CA LYS A 32 -4.58 19.74 12.06
C LYS A 32 -3.28 20.02 12.84
N CYS A 33 -2.44 19.02 13.02
CA CYS A 33 -1.07 19.20 13.51
C CYS A 33 -0.16 19.28 12.29
N ASP A 34 0.49 20.44 12.12
CA ASP A 34 1.32 20.85 10.98
C ASP A 34 0.64 20.78 9.59
N THR A 35 0.45 21.96 9.00
CA THR A 35 -0.16 22.20 7.68
C THR A 35 0.72 21.78 6.50
N ASP A 36 1.77 21.00 6.71
CA ASP A 36 2.87 20.83 5.75
C ASP A 36 3.10 19.37 5.34
N LYS A 37 2.18 18.44 5.64
CA LYS A 37 2.22 17.11 5.00
C LYS A 37 1.92 17.28 3.51
N LEU A 38 2.98 17.35 2.71
CA LEU A 38 2.89 17.30 1.26
C LEU A 38 2.13 16.04 0.87
N SER A 39 1.24 16.16 -0.12
CA SER A 39 0.62 15.00 -0.75
C SER A 39 1.73 14.15 -1.37
N ASP A 40 1.94 12.96 -0.82
CA ASP A 40 2.69 11.92 -1.52
C ASP A 40 1.83 11.55 -2.73
N THR A 41 2.26 12.00 -3.92
CA THR A 41 1.55 11.71 -5.16
C THR A 41 2.15 10.48 -5.80
N GLY A 42 1.29 9.58 -6.30
CA GLY A 42 1.71 8.47 -7.12
C GLY A 42 2.53 8.97 -8.31
N TYR A 43 3.66 8.31 -8.55
CA TYR A 43 4.59 8.66 -9.62
C TYR A 43 4.68 7.53 -10.63
N TYR A 44 4.24 7.80 -11.86
CA TYR A 44 4.38 6.87 -12.97
C TYR A 44 5.87 6.68 -13.32
N MET A 45 6.39 5.46 -13.10
CA MET A 45 7.79 5.11 -13.37
C MET A 45 7.89 4.07 -14.50
N PRO A 46 7.84 4.48 -15.78
CA PRO A 46 7.81 3.55 -16.90
C PRO A 46 9.16 2.85 -17.17
N ARG A 47 10.28 3.49 -16.81
CA ARG A 47 11.66 2.99 -17.05
C ARG A 47 12.38 2.78 -15.72
N ALA A 48 11.74 2.00 -14.85
CA ALA A 48 12.19 1.76 -13.48
C ALA A 48 13.57 1.08 -13.43
N ASP A 49 13.84 0.20 -14.39
CA ASP A 49 15.12 -0.47 -14.60
C ASP A 49 16.26 0.52 -14.90
N GLU A 50 16.05 1.44 -15.85
CA GLU A 50 17.04 2.45 -16.22
C GLU A 50 17.21 3.50 -15.12
N PHE A 51 16.11 3.85 -14.43
CA PHE A 51 16.17 4.70 -13.25
C PHE A 51 17.02 4.05 -12.15
N LEU A 52 16.75 2.78 -11.82
CA LEU A 52 17.47 2.04 -10.79
C LEU A 52 18.94 1.89 -11.17
N THR A 53 19.23 1.48 -12.41
CA THR A 53 20.60 1.32 -12.91
C THR A 53 21.41 2.61 -12.76
N ARG A 54 20.84 3.76 -13.15
CA ARG A 54 21.49 5.06 -13.00
C ARG A 54 21.67 5.45 -11.54
N THR A 55 20.64 5.25 -10.72
CA THR A 55 20.67 5.58 -9.28
C THR A 55 21.73 4.76 -8.54
N LEU A 56 21.81 3.45 -8.82
CA LEU A 56 22.84 2.59 -8.24
C LEU A 56 24.24 2.95 -8.74
N ALA A 57 24.40 3.28 -10.02
CA ALA A 57 25.69 3.72 -10.57
C ALA A 57 26.18 5.06 -9.96
N GLN A 58 25.26 5.96 -9.62
CA GLN A 58 25.56 7.24 -8.95
C GLN A 58 25.99 7.09 -7.49
N LYS A 59 25.63 5.97 -6.82
CA LYS A 59 26.00 5.70 -5.42
C LYS A 59 27.48 5.27 -5.24
N ASN A 60 28.32 5.38 -6.27
CA ASN A 60 29.77 5.08 -6.25
C ASN A 60 30.62 6.05 -5.39
N LEU A 61 30.39 6.07 -4.08
CA LEU A 61 31.32 6.55 -3.06
C LEU A 61 31.86 5.33 -2.28
N GLU A 62 33.05 4.89 -2.66
CA GLU A 62 33.93 3.87 -2.03
C GLU A 62 33.45 2.44 -1.74
N ASN A 63 32.24 2.01 -2.12
CA ASN A 63 31.95 0.57 -2.22
C ASN A 63 30.85 0.24 -3.24
N PRO A 64 31.17 -0.31 -4.42
CA PRO A 64 30.21 -0.57 -5.49
C PRO A 64 29.65 -1.98 -5.32
N LEU A 65 28.56 -2.15 -4.57
CA LEU A 65 27.78 -3.38 -4.65
C LEU A 65 26.38 -3.07 -5.16
N ASN A 66 26.24 -3.37 -6.45
CA ASN A 66 25.01 -3.75 -7.11
C ASN A 66 24.50 -5.09 -6.57
N ASP A 67 24.35 -5.21 -5.26
CA ASP A 67 23.94 -6.48 -4.70
C ASP A 67 22.70 -6.23 -3.88
N PHE A 68 21.61 -6.79 -4.35
CA PHE A 68 20.54 -7.26 -3.51
C PHE A 68 21.09 -8.30 -2.47
N SER A 69 22.24 -8.06 -1.84
CA SER A 69 22.88 -8.92 -0.83
C SER A 69 22.28 -8.71 0.53
N ALA A 70 21.69 -7.53 0.73
CA ALA A 70 21.08 -7.14 1.98
C ALA A 70 19.68 -6.60 1.71
N PRO A 71 18.69 -7.02 2.52
CA PRO A 71 17.33 -6.52 2.37
C PRO A 71 17.21 -5.06 2.81
N TYR A 72 16.35 -4.31 2.08
CA TYR A 72 15.79 -3.06 2.57
C TYR A 72 14.80 -3.35 3.69
N TYR A 73 14.94 -2.66 4.83
CA TYR A 73 13.99 -2.74 5.93
C TYR A 73 13.03 -1.57 5.80
N ILE A 74 11.78 -1.84 5.43
CA ILE A 74 10.75 -0.83 5.26
C ILE A 74 9.88 -0.81 6.51
N ARG A 75 9.74 0.35 7.14
CA ARG A 75 8.94 0.52 8.35
C ARG A 75 7.45 0.43 8.00
N VAL A 76 6.72 -0.43 8.70
CA VAL A 76 5.27 -0.60 8.54
C VAL A 76 4.57 -0.40 9.87
N PHE A 77 3.50 0.38 9.86
CA PHE A 77 2.59 0.56 10.98
C PHE A 77 1.20 0.09 10.60
N ILE A 78 0.55 -0.70 11.46
CA ILE A 78 -0.81 -1.21 11.19
C ILE A 78 -1.83 -0.48 12.07
N ARG A 79 -2.87 0.08 11.46
CA ARG A 79 -3.99 0.73 12.16
C ARG A 79 -5.28 -0.04 11.90
N ILE A 80 -5.81 -0.62 12.97
CA ILE A 80 -7.08 -1.33 12.93
C ILE A 80 -8.19 -0.33 13.30
N ALA A 81 -8.99 0.07 12.31
CA ALA A 81 -10.15 0.94 12.56
C ALA A 81 -11.20 0.18 13.37
N ARG A 82 -11.93 0.92 14.21
CA ARG A 82 -13.08 0.44 14.97
C ARG A 82 -14.05 1.61 15.19
N GLU A 83 -15.27 1.32 15.61
CA GLU A 83 -16.24 2.36 15.93
C GLU A 83 -15.73 3.29 17.03
N ASP A 84 -16.30 4.49 17.11
CA ASP A 84 -15.97 5.51 18.11
C ASP A 84 -16.01 4.98 19.55
N ASN A 85 -16.97 4.09 19.83
CA ASN A 85 -17.16 3.44 21.13
C ASN A 85 -16.20 2.26 21.37
N GLY A 86 -15.28 1.98 20.45
CA GLY A 86 -14.30 0.90 20.52
C GLY A 86 -14.80 -0.47 20.06
N THR A 87 -16.00 -0.56 19.48
CA THR A 87 -16.58 -1.84 18.99
C THR A 87 -16.32 -2.07 17.50
N LEU A 88 -16.62 -3.27 17.01
CA LEU A 88 -16.51 -3.66 15.59
C LEU A 88 -15.15 -3.31 14.96
N PRO A 89 -14.02 -3.83 15.49
CA PRO A 89 -12.72 -3.60 14.88
C PRO A 89 -12.61 -4.29 13.51
N GLY A 90 -11.84 -3.73 12.59
CA GLY A 90 -11.55 -4.33 11.28
C GLY A 90 -11.12 -5.80 11.40
N CYS A 91 -10.18 -6.11 12.28
CA CYS A 91 -9.82 -7.49 12.64
C CYS A 91 -9.24 -7.53 14.07
N THR A 92 -8.77 -8.70 14.49
CA THR A 92 -7.94 -8.81 15.71
C THR A 92 -6.49 -8.44 15.40
N MET A 93 -5.72 -8.08 16.43
CA MET A 93 -4.28 -7.84 16.31
C MET A 93 -3.51 -9.08 15.83
N GLU A 94 -3.94 -10.27 16.26
CA GLU A 94 -3.36 -11.55 15.84
C GLU A 94 -3.59 -11.80 14.35
N THR A 95 -4.81 -11.59 13.86
CA THR A 95 -5.12 -11.72 12.43
C THR A 95 -4.33 -10.73 11.57
N ALA A 96 -4.19 -9.49 12.03
CA ALA A 96 -3.38 -8.49 11.34
C ALA A 96 -1.90 -8.89 11.30
N LEU A 97 -1.36 -9.43 12.40
CA LEU A 97 0.02 -9.92 12.46
C LEU A 97 0.24 -11.13 11.54
N GLN A 98 -0.73 -12.04 11.43
CA GLN A 98 -0.65 -13.16 10.50
C GLN A 98 -0.54 -12.67 9.04
N ASN A 99 -1.42 -11.76 8.62
CA ASN A 99 -1.40 -11.18 7.27
C ASN A 99 -0.11 -10.40 7.00
N PHE A 100 0.42 -9.71 8.01
CA PHE A 100 1.72 -9.03 7.93
C PHE A 100 2.88 -10.02 7.69
N ASN A 101 2.89 -11.15 8.40
CA ASN A 101 3.93 -12.16 8.23
C ASN A 101 3.87 -12.80 6.84
N GLU A 102 2.66 -13.14 6.35
CA GLU A 102 2.47 -13.65 4.98
C GLU A 102 2.97 -12.65 3.93
N MET A 103 2.64 -11.36 4.08
CA MET A 103 3.20 -10.31 3.23
C MET A 103 4.73 -10.29 3.30
N ASN A 104 5.33 -10.42 4.47
CA ASN A 104 6.78 -10.41 4.60
C ASN A 104 7.45 -11.59 3.86
N ASP A 105 6.87 -12.79 3.95
CA ASP A 105 7.37 -14.00 3.27
C ASP A 105 7.38 -13.86 1.73
N GLN A 106 6.39 -13.17 1.16
CA GLN A 106 6.29 -12.93 -0.28
C GLN A 106 7.38 -12.00 -0.82
N TYR A 107 7.91 -11.12 0.03
CA TYR A 107 8.87 -10.08 -0.37
C TYR A 107 10.31 -10.42 0.03
N ASN A 108 10.50 -11.28 1.03
CA ASN A 108 11.81 -11.61 1.58
C ASN A 108 12.81 -12.10 0.52
N GLY A 109 12.38 -13.00 -0.39
CA GLY A 109 13.21 -13.49 -1.49
C GLY A 109 13.58 -12.44 -2.55
N HIS A 110 13.05 -11.21 -2.42
CA HIS A 110 13.34 -10.06 -3.26
C HIS A 110 14.15 -8.98 -2.55
N ASN A 111 14.76 -9.32 -1.40
CA ASN A 111 15.55 -8.41 -0.57
C ASN A 111 14.79 -7.16 -0.15
N ILE A 112 13.51 -7.37 0.19
CA ILE A 112 12.65 -6.40 0.82
C ILE A 112 12.10 -7.09 2.06
N CYS A 113 12.28 -6.45 3.19
CA CYS A 113 11.66 -6.89 4.42
C CYS A 113 10.90 -5.74 5.06
N PHE A 114 9.75 -6.05 5.63
CA PHE A 114 8.95 -5.13 6.39
C PHE A 114 9.25 -5.28 7.88
N GLN A 115 9.56 -4.15 8.53
CA GLN A 115 9.72 -4.06 9.97
C GLN A 115 8.41 -3.55 10.57
N LEU A 116 7.73 -4.36 11.37
CA LEU A 116 6.52 -3.93 12.08
C LEU A 116 6.92 -3.01 13.24
N VAL A 117 6.87 -1.71 12.99
CA VAL A 117 7.24 -0.71 14.01
C VAL A 117 6.16 -0.54 15.07
N GLY A 118 4.91 -0.88 14.76
CA GLY A 118 3.80 -0.84 15.72
C GLY A 118 2.46 -1.21 15.11
N MET A 119 1.49 -1.45 15.99
CA MET A 119 0.10 -1.69 15.63
C MET A 119 -0.82 -1.06 16.68
N ASP A 120 -1.87 -0.36 16.25
CA ASP A 120 -2.85 0.21 17.17
C ASP A 120 -4.30 0.12 16.67
N PHE A 121 -5.23 0.40 17.58
CA PHE A 121 -6.63 0.62 17.22
C PHE A 121 -6.90 2.12 17.08
N VAL A 122 -7.68 2.48 16.05
CA VAL A 122 -8.20 3.83 15.86
C VAL A 122 -9.71 3.82 16.00
N ASN A 123 -10.23 4.55 17.00
CA ASN A 123 -11.67 4.76 17.18
C ASN A 123 -12.11 5.86 16.22
N ASP A 124 -12.65 5.46 15.08
CA ASP A 124 -13.17 6.38 14.09
C ASP A 124 -14.23 5.68 13.22
N SER A 125 -15.50 5.94 13.53
CA SER A 125 -16.63 5.34 12.81
C SER A 125 -16.67 5.71 11.32
N TYR A 126 -16.14 6.88 10.92
CA TYR A 126 -16.09 7.26 9.51
C TYR A 126 -15.01 6.46 8.78
N LEU A 127 -13.81 6.38 9.35
CA LEU A 127 -12.73 5.52 8.86
C LEU A 127 -13.19 4.05 8.79
N ASN A 128 -13.85 3.55 9.84
CA ASN A 128 -14.23 2.14 9.96
C ASN A 128 -15.33 1.72 8.98
N ASN A 129 -16.13 2.68 8.51
CA ASN A 129 -17.24 2.48 7.58
C ASN A 129 -17.05 3.27 6.28
N PHE A 130 -15.81 3.41 5.80
CA PHE A 130 -15.56 4.20 4.60
C PHE A 130 -16.19 3.57 3.36
N ASN A 131 -17.07 4.33 2.70
CA ASN A 131 -18.06 3.75 1.81
C ASN A 131 -18.36 4.54 0.51
N SER A 132 -17.62 5.62 0.25
CA SER A 132 -17.84 6.41 -0.96
C SER A 132 -17.01 5.82 -2.11
N SER A 133 -17.63 4.99 -2.94
CA SER A 133 -16.97 4.42 -4.13
C SER A 133 -16.78 5.44 -5.26
N ALA A 134 -17.58 6.51 -5.30
CA ALA A 134 -17.56 7.45 -6.42
C ALA A 134 -16.25 8.24 -6.51
N ASN A 135 -15.65 8.60 -5.36
CA ASN A 135 -14.45 9.44 -5.29
C ASN A 135 -13.45 8.92 -4.23
N ILE A 136 -13.31 7.58 -4.09
CA ILE A 136 -12.47 6.99 -3.03
C ILE A 136 -11.02 7.52 -3.09
N ASP A 137 -10.48 7.69 -4.29
CA ASP A 137 -9.10 8.16 -4.48
C ASP A 137 -8.93 9.66 -4.26
N GLU A 138 -10.01 10.45 -4.24
CA GLU A 138 -9.97 11.89 -3.94
C GLU A 138 -10.28 12.17 -2.47
N VAL A 139 -11.27 11.48 -1.90
CA VAL A 139 -11.81 11.78 -0.57
C VAL A 139 -10.97 11.13 0.52
N TYR A 140 -10.56 9.88 0.32
CA TYR A 140 -9.95 9.10 1.39
C TYR A 140 -8.52 9.56 1.71
N PRO A 141 -7.62 9.78 0.73
CA PRO A 141 -6.29 10.32 1.00
C PRO A 141 -6.34 11.67 1.73
N ASP A 142 -7.25 12.56 1.32
CA ASP A 142 -7.48 13.84 1.97
C ASP A 142 -7.96 13.66 3.42
N TYR A 143 -8.86 12.72 3.67
CA TYR A 143 -9.32 12.41 5.01
C TYR A 143 -8.20 11.90 5.93
N ILE A 144 -7.39 10.94 5.44
CA ILE A 144 -6.23 10.41 6.17
C ILE A 144 -5.24 11.54 6.51
N ARG A 145 -4.90 12.36 5.52
CA ARG A 145 -3.97 13.49 5.67
C ARG A 145 -4.51 14.54 6.65
N ASP A 146 -5.73 15.03 6.41
CA ASP A 146 -6.30 16.14 7.17
C ASP A 146 -6.60 15.77 8.63
N ASN A 147 -6.69 14.47 8.94
CA ASN A 147 -6.85 13.94 10.30
C ASN A 147 -5.55 13.32 10.87
N ASN A 148 -4.42 13.43 10.17
CA ASN A 148 -3.11 12.90 10.59
C ASN A 148 -3.17 11.42 11.01
N LEU A 149 -3.87 10.62 10.22
CA LEU A 149 -4.12 9.21 10.51
C LEU A 149 -2.97 8.32 10.02
N ASP A 150 -2.27 8.68 8.95
CA ASP A 150 -1.05 7.98 8.55
C ASP A 150 0.09 8.23 9.56
N VAL A 151 0.98 7.26 9.70
CA VAL A 151 2.11 7.34 10.63
C VAL A 151 3.35 7.81 9.88
N ASP A 152 3.82 9.00 10.24
CA ASP A 152 5.05 9.58 9.68
C ASP A 152 6.24 8.63 9.83
N GLY A 153 7.00 8.46 8.75
CA GLY A 153 8.17 7.59 8.73
C GLY A 153 7.88 6.10 8.55
N ALA A 154 6.61 5.68 8.43
CA ALA A 154 6.23 4.30 8.12
C ALA A 154 5.19 4.24 6.98
N ILE A 155 5.10 3.09 6.30
CA ILE A 155 3.94 2.78 5.46
C ILE A 155 2.79 2.39 6.40
N THR A 156 1.61 2.99 6.23
CA THR A 156 0.47 2.71 7.10
C THR A 156 -0.52 1.76 6.42
N ILE A 157 -0.83 0.63 7.06
CA ILE A 157 -1.88 -0.29 6.64
C ILE A 157 -3.13 -0.01 7.47
N PHE A 158 -4.23 0.40 6.84
CA PHE A 158 -5.52 0.59 7.49
C PHE A 158 -6.43 -0.62 7.27
N ILE A 159 -7.02 -1.14 8.35
CA ILE A 159 -7.95 -2.27 8.30
C ILE A 159 -9.34 -1.83 8.74
N HIS A 160 -10.32 -2.00 7.86
CA HIS A 160 -11.67 -1.46 8.00
C HIS A 160 -12.70 -2.53 8.27
N TYR A 161 -13.68 -2.28 9.16
CA TYR A 161 -14.80 -3.19 9.37
C TYR A 161 -15.74 -3.25 8.15
N ASN A 162 -16.12 -2.09 7.62
CA ASN A 162 -16.98 -1.97 6.45
C ASN A 162 -16.31 -1.07 5.41
N TYR A 163 -15.67 -1.70 4.43
CA TYR A 163 -14.96 -1.02 3.35
C TYR A 163 -15.74 -1.17 2.05
N LEU A 164 -16.10 -0.07 1.39
CA LEU A 164 -16.79 -0.05 0.09
C LEU A 164 -18.00 -0.98 0.04
N PHE A 165 -18.89 -0.95 1.04
CA PHE A 165 -20.09 -1.80 1.17
C PHE A 165 -19.82 -3.31 1.17
N ASN A 166 -18.59 -3.75 1.43
CA ASN A 166 -18.16 -5.13 1.13
C ASN A 166 -18.45 -5.51 -0.33
N SER A 167 -18.29 -4.55 -1.26
CA SER A 167 -18.58 -4.68 -2.71
C SER A 167 -17.76 -5.73 -3.46
N GLY A 168 -16.97 -6.53 -2.75
CA GLY A 168 -16.01 -7.47 -3.31
C GLY A 168 -14.62 -6.86 -3.53
N SER A 169 -14.44 -5.54 -3.36
CA SER A 169 -13.10 -4.96 -3.27
C SER A 169 -12.44 -5.34 -1.93
N SER A 170 -11.18 -5.76 -2.01
CA SER A 170 -10.40 -6.31 -0.90
C SER A 170 -9.38 -5.31 -0.34
N GLY A 171 -8.98 -4.31 -1.13
CA GLY A 171 -8.08 -3.24 -0.73
C GLY A 171 -7.94 -2.13 -1.77
N ASN A 172 -7.16 -1.10 -1.43
CA ASN A 172 -6.73 -0.03 -2.34
C ASN A 172 -5.47 0.65 -1.78
N ALA A 173 -4.53 1.00 -2.65
CA ALA A 173 -3.32 1.76 -2.34
C ALA A 173 -3.40 3.26 -2.71
N TYR A 174 -4.48 3.73 -3.34
CA TYR A 174 -4.80 5.13 -3.68
C TYR A 174 -3.83 5.85 -4.63
N GLY A 175 -2.70 5.23 -4.93
CA GLY A 175 -1.65 5.73 -5.80
C GLY A 175 -0.56 4.68 -5.94
N ILE A 176 0.19 4.75 -7.03
CA ILE A 176 1.28 3.81 -7.32
C ILE A 176 2.52 4.61 -7.71
N PRO A 177 3.58 4.67 -6.89
CA PRO A 177 3.64 4.20 -5.48
C PRO A 177 2.81 5.06 -4.51
N ASN A 178 2.63 4.59 -3.27
CA ASN A 178 2.01 5.35 -2.17
C ASN A 178 2.58 4.90 -0.80
N ASN A 179 2.32 5.66 0.27
CA ASN A 179 2.79 5.42 1.63
C ASN A 179 1.71 4.87 2.60
N PHE A 180 0.49 4.65 2.13
CA PHE A 180 -0.53 3.95 2.89
C PHE A 180 -1.43 3.14 1.97
N LEU A 181 -2.11 2.17 2.57
CA LEU A 181 -3.08 1.33 1.91
C LEU A 181 -4.23 1.00 2.86
N SER A 182 -5.35 0.59 2.28
CA SER A 182 -6.53 0.12 3.02
C SER A 182 -6.89 -1.28 2.61
N VAL A 183 -7.37 -2.07 3.57
CA VAL A 183 -7.84 -3.44 3.37
C VAL A 183 -9.17 -3.68 4.08
N ALA A 184 -10.01 -4.51 3.45
CA ALA A 184 -11.33 -4.84 3.96
C ALA A 184 -11.28 -5.99 4.98
N ARG A 185 -12.07 -5.88 6.05
CA ARG A 185 -12.23 -6.92 7.10
C ARG A 185 -12.49 -8.32 6.56
N TRP A 186 -13.33 -8.45 5.53
CA TRP A 186 -13.69 -9.76 4.98
C TRP A 186 -12.49 -10.45 4.33
N ALA A 187 -11.59 -9.69 3.72
CA ALA A 187 -10.37 -10.20 3.10
C ALA A 187 -9.37 -10.61 4.19
N VAL A 188 -9.16 -9.76 5.19
CA VAL A 188 -8.20 -10.03 6.29
C VAL A 188 -8.59 -11.25 7.14
N ASN A 189 -9.88 -11.50 7.34
CA ASN A 189 -10.38 -12.65 8.12
C ASN A 189 -10.73 -13.88 7.26
N GLY A 190 -10.62 -13.80 5.94
CA GLY A 190 -11.03 -14.87 5.04
C GLY A 190 -9.99 -16.00 5.04
N SER A 191 -10.37 -17.21 5.46
CA SER A 191 -9.44 -18.34 5.56
C SER A 191 -8.90 -18.87 4.21
N GLY A 192 -9.37 -18.31 3.09
CA GLY A 192 -8.86 -18.58 1.74
C GLY A 192 -8.51 -17.30 0.98
N VAL A 193 -8.52 -16.15 1.68
CA VAL A 193 -8.03 -14.89 1.16
C VAL A 193 -6.68 -14.66 1.81
N HIS A 194 -5.65 -14.66 0.98
CA HIS A 194 -4.29 -14.48 1.42
C HIS A 194 -3.66 -13.39 0.56
N SER A 195 -2.52 -12.89 1.00
CA SER A 195 -1.71 -12.00 0.17
C SER A 195 -2.33 -10.64 -0.14
N ILE A 196 -3.47 -10.27 0.45
CA ILE A 196 -4.08 -8.95 0.22
C ILE A 196 -3.17 -7.82 0.72
N PHE A 197 -2.52 -8.01 1.87
CA PHE A 197 -1.47 -7.08 2.32
C PHE A 197 -0.34 -7.00 1.29
N GLY A 198 0.08 -8.16 0.75
CA GLY A 198 1.09 -8.24 -0.29
C GLY A 198 0.71 -7.54 -1.59
N HIS A 199 -0.53 -7.69 -2.06
CA HIS A 199 -1.04 -7.04 -3.27
C HIS A 199 -1.01 -5.52 -3.15
N GLU A 200 -1.63 -4.99 -2.09
CA GLU A 200 -1.71 -3.54 -1.89
C GLU A 200 -0.34 -2.93 -1.55
N MET A 201 0.51 -3.67 -0.81
CA MET A 201 1.88 -3.24 -0.57
C MET A 201 2.69 -3.20 -1.87
N GLY A 202 2.37 -4.07 -2.84
CA GLY A 202 2.99 -4.06 -4.16
C GLY A 202 2.70 -2.75 -4.89
N HIS A 203 1.46 -2.29 -4.83
CA HIS A 203 1.07 -0.97 -5.30
C HIS A 203 1.79 0.16 -4.56
N CYS A 204 1.89 0.11 -3.22
CA CYS A 204 2.70 1.07 -2.46
C CYS A 204 4.15 1.12 -2.95
N LEU A 205 4.70 -0.02 -3.37
CA LEU A 205 6.06 -0.14 -3.90
C LEU A 205 6.16 0.06 -5.43
N GLY A 206 5.10 0.50 -6.11
CA GLY A 206 5.16 0.90 -7.52
C GLY A 206 4.88 -0.21 -8.55
N LEU A 207 4.29 -1.32 -8.12
CA LEU A 207 3.82 -2.39 -9.01
C LEU A 207 2.42 -2.08 -9.53
N TYR A 208 2.20 -2.37 -10.82
CA TYR A 208 0.89 -2.31 -11.46
C TYR A 208 0.25 -3.70 -11.50
N HIS A 209 -1.04 -3.76 -11.77
CA HIS A 209 -1.69 -5.03 -12.07
C HIS A 209 -1.07 -5.69 -13.30
N THR A 210 -0.97 -7.02 -13.31
CA THR A 210 -0.42 -7.80 -14.45
C THR A 210 -1.14 -7.53 -15.77
N PHE A 211 -2.44 -7.20 -15.70
CA PHE A 211 -3.29 -6.86 -16.85
C PHE A 211 -3.41 -5.36 -17.12
N GLN A 212 -2.59 -4.53 -16.47
CA GLN A 212 -2.63 -3.07 -16.59
C GLN A 212 -2.59 -2.64 -18.07
N ARG A 213 -3.35 -1.58 -18.35
CA ARG A 213 -3.38 -0.95 -19.67
C ARG A 213 -2.78 0.45 -19.58
N HIS A 214 -1.97 0.83 -20.55
CA HIS A 214 -1.50 2.20 -20.70
C HIS A 214 -2.15 2.79 -21.96
N ASP A 215 -2.75 3.97 -21.82
CA ASP A 215 -3.53 4.62 -22.89
C ASP A 215 -4.61 3.72 -23.55
N GLY A 216 -5.17 2.79 -22.77
CA GLY A 216 -6.19 1.83 -23.21
C GLY A 216 -5.65 0.63 -24.01
N VAL A 217 -4.34 0.52 -24.18
CA VAL A 217 -3.68 -0.57 -24.90
C VAL A 217 -3.39 -1.74 -23.95
N GLN A 218 -3.61 -2.97 -24.44
CA GLN A 218 -3.29 -4.20 -23.71
C GLN A 218 -1.90 -4.70 -24.09
N GLU A 219 -1.19 -5.27 -23.13
CA GLU A 219 0.04 -6.00 -23.39
C GLU A 219 -0.18 -7.17 -24.36
N THR A 220 0.76 -7.39 -25.28
CA THR A 220 0.75 -8.57 -26.16
C THR A 220 1.57 -9.70 -25.57
N VAL A 221 1.33 -10.91 -26.06
CA VAL A 221 1.95 -12.14 -25.54
C VAL A 221 3.42 -12.28 -25.96
N THR A 222 3.80 -11.82 -27.15
CA THR A 222 5.16 -12.01 -27.67
C THR A 222 6.21 -11.40 -26.73
N ARG A 223 7.26 -12.17 -26.45
CA ARG A 223 8.46 -11.72 -25.73
C ARG A 223 9.67 -11.50 -26.63
N ASN A 224 9.47 -11.63 -27.95
CA ASN A 224 10.50 -11.35 -28.93
C ASN A 224 10.51 -9.84 -29.26
N SER A 225 11.54 -9.13 -28.82
CA SER A 225 11.69 -7.68 -29.06
C SER A 225 11.83 -7.28 -30.53
N GLY A 226 12.10 -8.24 -31.44
CA GLY A 226 12.07 -8.02 -32.89
C GLY A 226 10.69 -8.15 -33.54
N ASN A 227 9.67 -8.60 -32.79
CA ASN A 227 8.28 -8.69 -33.28
C ASN A 227 7.62 -7.31 -33.18
N SER A 228 6.93 -6.87 -34.24
CA SER A 228 6.20 -5.59 -34.27
C SER A 228 5.10 -5.47 -33.22
N CYS A 229 4.63 -6.60 -32.68
CA CYS A 229 3.65 -6.63 -31.60
C CYS A 229 4.25 -6.50 -30.20
N TYR A 230 5.57 -6.59 -30.03
CA TYR A 230 6.23 -6.53 -28.72
C TYR A 230 6.02 -5.19 -28.02
N ASN A 231 5.44 -5.22 -26.82
CA ASN A 231 5.10 -4.01 -26.06
C ASN A 231 5.19 -4.13 -24.53
N CYS A 232 5.74 -5.21 -23.96
CA CYS A 232 5.81 -5.40 -22.49
C CYS A 232 6.67 -4.35 -21.74
N THR A 233 7.41 -3.50 -22.46
CA THR A 233 8.16 -2.37 -21.89
C THR A 233 7.36 -1.08 -21.79
N SER A 234 6.16 -1.04 -22.37
CA SER A 234 5.29 0.15 -22.40
C SER A 234 3.83 -0.15 -22.06
N GLU A 235 3.42 -1.43 -22.11
CA GLU A 235 2.09 -1.94 -21.80
C GLU A 235 2.15 -3.03 -20.72
N GLY A 236 1.00 -3.43 -20.18
CA GLY A 236 0.95 -4.41 -19.09
C GLY A 236 1.41 -3.80 -17.78
N ASP A 237 2.02 -4.63 -16.91
CA ASP A 237 2.63 -4.19 -15.66
C ASP A 237 4.05 -3.60 -15.83
N LEU A 238 4.49 -3.41 -17.08
CA LEU A 238 5.83 -2.99 -17.45
C LEU A 238 6.92 -3.96 -16.99
N CYS A 239 6.59 -5.24 -16.81
CA CYS A 239 7.49 -6.33 -16.44
C CYS A 239 7.48 -7.44 -17.50
N CYS A 240 8.45 -7.41 -18.41
CA CYS A 240 8.53 -8.41 -19.49
C CYS A 240 8.75 -9.89 -19.06
N ASP A 241 9.08 -10.15 -17.79
CA ASP A 241 9.19 -11.50 -17.22
C ASP A 241 7.89 -11.97 -16.54
N THR A 242 6.92 -11.07 -16.35
CA THR A 242 5.52 -11.41 -16.05
C THR A 242 4.89 -11.91 -17.35
N PRO A 243 4.20 -13.07 -17.38
CA PRO A 243 3.41 -13.48 -18.52
C PRO A 243 2.28 -12.48 -18.81
N ALA A 244 2.03 -12.17 -20.08
CA ALA A 244 1.03 -11.20 -20.47
C ALA A 244 -0.35 -11.63 -19.96
N ASP A 245 -1.10 -10.68 -19.44
CA ASP A 245 -2.40 -10.87 -18.83
C ASP A 245 -3.44 -9.93 -19.46
N TYR A 246 -4.72 -10.16 -19.19
CA TYR A 246 -5.83 -9.36 -19.66
C TYR A 246 -6.93 -9.28 -18.59
N THR A 247 -7.75 -8.24 -18.68
CA THR A 247 -8.90 -8.05 -17.78
C THR A 247 -9.81 -9.27 -17.78
N ASP A 248 -10.25 -9.71 -16.60
CA ASP A 248 -11.15 -10.86 -16.41
C ASP A 248 -10.53 -12.23 -16.73
N SER A 249 -9.20 -12.34 -16.79
CA SER A 249 -8.52 -13.62 -16.97
C SER A 249 -8.79 -14.61 -15.83
N GLN A 250 -9.05 -14.11 -14.62
CA GLN A 250 -9.39 -14.90 -13.44
C GLN A 250 -10.68 -15.73 -13.61
N ASP A 251 -11.61 -15.30 -14.47
CA ASP A 251 -12.85 -16.04 -14.75
C ASP A 251 -12.59 -17.39 -15.43
N ASN A 252 -11.38 -17.57 -15.96
CA ASN A 252 -10.91 -18.78 -16.61
C ASN A 252 -9.86 -19.53 -15.76
N THR A 253 -9.76 -19.23 -14.47
CA THR A 253 -8.85 -19.93 -13.56
C THR A 253 -9.65 -20.68 -12.50
N SER A 254 -9.37 -21.99 -12.39
CA SER A 254 -9.97 -22.80 -11.34
C SER A 254 -9.46 -22.37 -9.96
N GLY A 255 -10.32 -21.88 -9.08
CA GLY A 255 -9.97 -21.57 -7.69
C GLY A 255 -9.61 -22.79 -6.82
N THR A 256 -9.62 -24.01 -7.37
CA THR A 256 -9.24 -25.24 -6.66
C THR A 256 -7.97 -25.86 -7.22
N THR A 257 -7.82 -25.89 -8.55
CA THR A 257 -6.66 -26.50 -9.20
C THR A 257 -5.61 -25.47 -9.62
N CYS A 258 -5.96 -24.19 -9.63
CA CYS A 258 -5.11 -23.07 -10.04
C CYS A 258 -4.60 -23.17 -11.48
N ASN A 259 -5.33 -23.92 -12.30
CA ASN A 259 -5.10 -24.03 -13.73
C ASN A 259 -5.94 -22.97 -14.46
N TYR A 260 -5.27 -22.20 -15.31
CA TYR A 260 -5.90 -21.34 -16.30
C TYR A 260 -6.29 -22.16 -17.54
N ASN A 261 -7.52 -22.00 -18.04
CA ASN A 261 -8.04 -22.72 -19.21
C ASN A 261 -8.70 -21.80 -20.25
N GLY A 262 -8.43 -20.49 -20.20
CA GLY A 262 -8.99 -19.52 -21.13
C GLY A 262 -8.37 -19.63 -22.52
N SER A 263 -9.14 -19.24 -23.54
CA SER A 263 -8.74 -19.29 -24.96
C SER A 263 -8.55 -17.91 -25.60
N THR A 264 -8.45 -16.87 -24.79
CA THR A 264 -8.32 -15.49 -25.27
C THR A 264 -6.98 -15.30 -25.97
N THR A 265 -6.99 -14.64 -27.13
CA THR A 265 -5.80 -14.29 -27.92
C THR A 265 -5.66 -12.78 -28.03
N ASN A 266 -4.43 -12.27 -28.08
CA ASN A 266 -4.21 -10.85 -28.36
C ASN A 266 -4.45 -10.55 -29.85
N THR A 267 -4.90 -9.33 -30.16
CA THR A 267 -5.34 -8.94 -31.52
C THR A 267 -4.19 -8.68 -32.49
N CYS A 268 -2.95 -8.50 -32.01
CA CYS A 268 -1.83 -8.09 -32.85
C CYS A 268 -1.19 -9.27 -33.61
N ASP A 269 -0.82 -10.35 -32.90
CA ASP A 269 -0.19 -11.54 -33.49
C ASP A 269 -0.98 -12.85 -33.27
N GLY A 270 -2.16 -12.77 -32.64
CA GLY A 270 -3.07 -13.91 -32.47
C GLY A 270 -2.58 -14.97 -31.48
N LEU A 271 -1.58 -14.64 -30.66
CA LEU A 271 -1.06 -15.54 -29.64
C LEU A 271 -2.03 -15.62 -28.46
N GLN A 272 -2.17 -16.82 -27.89
CA GLN A 272 -3.03 -17.05 -26.74
C GLN A 272 -2.36 -16.56 -25.46
N TYR A 273 -3.11 -15.88 -24.61
CA TYR A 273 -2.65 -15.50 -23.27
C TYR A 273 -2.49 -16.74 -22.39
N ASN A 274 -1.50 -16.70 -21.50
CA ASN A 274 -1.30 -17.69 -20.45
C ASN A 274 -0.80 -16.96 -19.19
N PRO A 275 -1.70 -16.24 -18.49
CA PRO A 275 -1.32 -15.40 -17.35
C PRO A 275 -0.80 -16.24 -16.19
N SER A 276 0.00 -15.62 -15.33
CA SER A 276 0.45 -16.27 -14.09
C SER A 276 -0.71 -16.40 -13.12
N THR A 277 -1.01 -17.61 -12.66
CA THR A 277 -2.06 -17.87 -11.66
C THR A 277 -1.62 -17.64 -10.22
N ILE A 278 -0.32 -17.35 -10.01
CA ILE A 278 0.29 -17.24 -8.69
C ILE A 278 0.81 -15.83 -8.36
N ASN A 279 0.80 -14.90 -9.33
CA ASN A 279 1.39 -13.57 -9.18
C ASN A 279 0.49 -12.69 -8.32
N ILE A 280 1.04 -12.08 -7.25
CA ILE A 280 0.24 -11.28 -6.31
C ILE A 280 -0.38 -10.04 -6.94
N MET A 281 0.16 -9.52 -8.04
CA MET A 281 -0.38 -8.34 -8.72
C MET A 281 -1.46 -8.69 -9.75
N SER A 282 -1.86 -9.94 -9.86
CA SER A 282 -3.01 -10.37 -10.67
C SER A 282 -4.30 -10.36 -9.84
N TYR A 283 -5.44 -10.55 -10.52
CA TYR A 283 -6.75 -10.78 -9.87
C TYR A 283 -7.14 -12.26 -9.84
N GLN A 284 -6.15 -13.15 -9.97
CA GLN A 284 -6.37 -14.59 -9.93
C GLN A 284 -6.97 -15.00 -8.58
N PRO A 285 -7.68 -16.15 -8.50
CA PRO A 285 -8.32 -16.57 -7.26
C PRO A 285 -7.33 -16.57 -6.09
N TRP A 286 -7.73 -16.01 -4.95
CA TRP A 286 -6.85 -15.87 -3.78
C TRP A 286 -6.22 -17.18 -3.31
N SER A 287 -6.91 -18.31 -3.49
CA SER A 287 -6.40 -19.65 -3.20
C SER A 287 -5.22 -20.09 -4.07
N CYS A 288 -4.95 -19.39 -5.16
CA CYS A 288 -3.90 -19.70 -6.13
C CYS A 288 -2.69 -18.77 -6.03
N ILE A 289 -2.85 -17.58 -5.47
CA ILE A 289 -1.77 -16.63 -5.25
C ILE A 289 -0.72 -17.27 -4.32
N SER A 290 0.56 -17.14 -4.68
CA SER A 290 1.65 -17.73 -3.89
C SER A 290 1.87 -16.98 -2.58
N PHE A 291 2.17 -17.73 -1.51
CA PHE A 291 2.56 -17.21 -0.19
C PHE A 291 4.05 -16.97 -0.04
N THR A 292 4.83 -17.37 -1.06
CA THR A 292 6.29 -17.33 -1.02
C THR A 292 6.80 -16.26 -1.98
N SER A 293 8.11 -16.09 -2.05
CA SER A 293 8.74 -15.17 -2.99
C SER A 293 8.45 -15.47 -4.47
N THR A 294 7.89 -16.63 -4.82
CA THR A 294 7.46 -16.91 -6.22
C THR A 294 6.23 -16.10 -6.64
N ALA A 295 5.59 -15.40 -5.70
CA ALA A 295 4.51 -14.44 -5.92
C ALA A 295 4.89 -13.26 -6.84
N LEU A 296 6.19 -12.96 -6.93
CA LEU A 296 6.72 -11.77 -7.59
C LEU A 296 7.86 -12.15 -8.54
N THR A 297 7.96 -11.45 -9.67
CA THR A 297 9.00 -11.67 -10.67
C THR A 297 10.27 -10.85 -10.41
N ALA A 298 11.32 -11.06 -11.20
CA ALA A 298 12.56 -10.32 -11.08
C ALA A 298 12.41 -8.87 -11.59
N ASN A 299 11.61 -8.61 -12.63
CA ASN A 299 11.34 -7.24 -13.05
C ASN A 299 10.44 -6.51 -12.05
N GLN A 300 9.48 -7.20 -11.43
CA GLN A 300 8.70 -6.63 -10.33
C GLN A 300 9.62 -6.25 -9.16
N ARG A 301 10.60 -7.10 -8.78
CA ARG A 301 11.65 -6.71 -7.82
C ARG A 301 12.39 -5.44 -8.25
N THR A 302 12.83 -5.37 -9.50
CA THR A 302 13.52 -4.18 -10.04
C THR A 302 12.68 -2.91 -9.88
N ARG A 303 11.38 -2.98 -10.21
CA ARG A 303 10.45 -1.85 -10.06
C ARG A 303 10.30 -1.42 -8.60
N MET A 304 10.11 -2.35 -7.68
CA MET A 304 10.00 -2.04 -6.25
C MET A 304 11.26 -1.36 -5.72
N HIS A 305 12.43 -1.88 -6.09
CA HIS A 305 13.71 -1.30 -5.69
C HIS A 305 13.92 0.10 -6.29
N ALA A 306 13.44 0.35 -7.50
CA ALA A 306 13.43 1.68 -8.09
C ALA A 306 12.59 2.67 -7.26
N SER A 307 11.37 2.26 -6.86
CA SER A 307 10.49 3.05 -6.00
C SER A 307 11.10 3.33 -4.62
N ILE A 308 11.71 2.31 -4.00
CA ILE A 308 12.40 2.44 -2.70
C ILE A 308 13.56 3.43 -2.80
N ASN A 309 14.30 3.43 -3.90
CA ASN A 309 15.49 4.25 -4.09
C ASN A 309 15.19 5.65 -4.66
N PHE A 310 13.95 5.99 -4.97
CA PHE A 310 13.59 7.30 -5.53
C PHE A 310 13.52 8.36 -4.41
N PRO A 311 14.45 9.33 -4.32
CA PRO A 311 14.54 10.23 -3.16
C PRO A 311 13.34 11.16 -2.95
N LEU A 312 12.58 11.42 -4.01
CA LEU A 312 11.34 12.21 -3.96
C LEU A 312 10.08 11.32 -3.88
N GLY A 313 10.27 10.00 -3.81
CA GLY A 313 9.19 9.03 -3.74
C GLY A 313 8.70 8.81 -2.32
N PRO A 314 7.47 8.30 -2.16
CA PRO A 314 6.84 8.10 -0.85
C PRO A 314 7.56 7.06 0.02
N ILE A 315 8.39 6.19 -0.55
CA ILE A 315 8.98 5.06 0.19
C ILE A 315 10.36 5.38 0.77
N PHE A 316 11.10 6.31 0.15
CA PHE A 316 12.51 6.55 0.46
C PHE A 316 12.75 6.89 1.94
N SER A 317 11.93 7.78 2.50
CA SER A 317 12.02 8.19 3.91
C SER A 317 11.46 7.17 4.91
N ARG A 318 11.01 6.00 4.44
CA ARG A 318 10.40 4.93 5.25
C ARG A 318 11.30 3.71 5.38
N VAL A 319 12.46 3.71 4.72
CA VAL A 319 13.51 2.72 4.91
C VAL A 319 14.23 2.98 6.24
N ALA A 320 14.40 1.94 7.05
CA ALA A 320 15.12 1.98 8.31
C ALA A 320 16.62 2.17 8.09
N GLU A 321 17.21 3.06 8.89
CA GLU A 321 18.67 3.16 8.98
C GLU A 321 19.23 1.95 9.73
N ASN A 322 20.45 1.51 9.38
CA ASN A 322 21.11 0.39 10.06
C ASN A 322 21.15 0.59 11.57
N ASN A 323 21.63 1.76 12.02
CA ASN A 323 21.75 2.08 13.44
C ASN A 323 21.25 3.49 13.68
N VAL A 324 20.44 3.68 14.72
CA VAL A 324 19.92 4.99 15.12
C VAL A 324 20.43 5.35 16.50
N VAL A 325 20.95 6.58 16.62
CA VAL A 325 21.32 7.19 17.91
C VAL A 325 20.42 8.41 18.13
N GLN A 326 19.42 8.24 18.98
CA GLN A 326 18.46 9.29 19.28
C GLN A 326 19.05 10.33 20.22
N THR A 327 18.86 11.59 19.86
CA THR A 327 19.23 12.76 20.68
C THR A 327 17.99 13.35 21.36
N ASN A 328 18.16 14.47 22.08
CA ASN A 328 17.10 15.14 22.84
C ASN A 328 15.73 15.13 22.13
N THR A 329 14.74 14.54 22.78
CA THR A 329 13.38 14.40 22.25
C THR A 329 12.39 14.56 23.40
N THR A 330 11.47 15.53 23.27
CA THR A 330 10.41 15.72 24.26
C THR A 330 9.08 15.82 23.54
N THR A 331 8.14 14.92 23.84
CA THR A 331 6.81 14.91 23.22
C THR A 331 5.71 14.71 24.26
N SER A 332 4.61 15.42 24.05
CA SER A 332 3.41 15.37 24.90
C SER A 332 2.11 15.30 24.08
N SER A 333 2.19 15.36 22.75
CA SER A 333 1.04 15.30 21.83
C SER A 333 0.57 13.87 21.64
N ASN A 334 -0.65 13.68 21.12
CA ASN A 334 -1.21 12.36 20.80
C ASN A 334 -0.71 11.76 19.47
N ALA A 335 0.25 12.41 18.82
CA ALA A 335 0.81 11.92 17.56
C ALA A 335 1.58 10.61 17.79
N VAL A 336 1.42 9.68 16.85
CA VAL A 336 2.23 8.46 16.81
C VAL A 336 3.63 8.83 16.34
N ARG A 337 4.65 8.43 17.10
CA ARG A 337 6.07 8.60 16.77
C ARG A 337 6.72 7.24 16.66
N VAL A 338 7.42 7.00 15.56
CA VAL A 338 8.18 5.78 15.33
C VAL A 338 9.67 6.08 15.41
N TYR A 339 10.37 5.29 16.21
CA TYR A 339 11.81 5.36 16.42
C TYR A 339 12.37 3.99 16.11
N SER A 340 13.00 3.83 14.95
CA SER A 340 13.40 2.50 14.53
C SER A 340 14.68 2.44 13.74
N ALA A 341 15.35 1.30 13.92
CA ALA A 341 16.58 0.94 13.24
C ALA A 341 16.45 -0.48 12.68
N LYS A 342 17.17 -0.76 11.61
CA LYS A 342 17.30 -2.10 11.07
C LYS A 342 18.05 -3.01 12.05
N ASP A 343 19.18 -2.56 12.59
CA ASP A 343 20.01 -3.33 13.51
C ASP A 343 19.83 -2.81 14.95
N ASN A 344 20.40 -1.65 15.29
CA ASN A 344 20.48 -1.16 16.67
C ASN A 344 19.86 0.23 16.86
N TYR A 345 19.01 0.35 17.87
CA TYR A 345 18.53 1.63 18.36
C TYR A 345 19.19 1.96 19.70
N SER A 346 19.66 3.19 19.85
CA SER A 346 20.20 3.68 21.12
C SER A 346 19.83 5.13 21.38
N THR A 347 19.87 5.55 22.64
CA THR A 347 19.80 6.97 23.00
C THR A 347 21.18 7.50 23.37
N LEU A 348 21.53 8.69 22.89
CA LEU A 348 22.81 9.33 23.17
C LEU A 348 22.93 9.64 24.67
N ALA A 349 24.05 9.25 25.28
CA ALA A 349 24.31 9.53 26.70
C ALA A 349 24.23 11.03 27.00
N GLY A 350 23.51 11.39 28.07
CA GLY A 350 23.26 12.78 28.46
C GLY A 350 22.15 13.47 27.67
N SER A 351 21.48 12.78 26.73
CA SER A 351 20.27 13.29 26.09
C SER A 351 19.03 13.07 26.96
N THR A 352 18.12 14.04 26.94
CA THR A 352 16.80 13.94 27.56
C THR A 352 15.81 13.40 26.54
N ILE A 353 15.30 12.19 26.79
CA ILE A 353 14.18 11.62 26.02
C ILE A 353 12.97 11.58 26.94
N SER A 354 11.87 12.24 26.58
CA SER A 354 10.68 12.34 27.41
C SER A 354 9.40 12.16 26.59
N HIS A 355 8.67 11.09 26.91
CA HIS A 355 7.33 10.82 26.38
C HIS A 355 6.32 10.94 27.53
N THR A 356 5.43 11.92 27.43
CA THR A 356 4.47 12.27 28.49
C THR A 356 3.04 12.38 27.97
N SER A 357 2.07 12.49 28.88
CA SER A 357 0.65 12.72 28.57
C SER A 357 0.08 11.77 27.51
N SER A 358 -0.42 12.27 26.39
CA SER A 358 -1.03 11.44 25.35
C SER A 358 -0.04 10.89 24.31
N SER A 359 1.28 11.07 24.51
CA SER A 359 2.28 10.61 23.54
C SER A 359 2.28 9.12 23.31
N LYS A 360 2.34 8.74 22.03
CA LYS A 360 2.43 7.37 21.55
C LYS A 360 3.77 7.17 20.86
N ALA A 361 4.73 6.56 21.54
CA ALA A 361 6.07 6.28 21.02
C ALA A 361 6.26 4.78 20.81
N TYR A 362 6.70 4.42 19.61
CA TYR A 362 7.01 3.05 19.23
C TYR A 362 8.49 2.96 18.88
N TYR A 363 9.22 2.12 19.61
CA TYR A 363 10.61 1.82 19.39
C TYR A 363 10.73 0.43 18.77
N ALA A 364 11.42 0.30 17.64
CA ALA A 364 11.67 -0.99 17.01
C ALA A 364 13.11 -1.12 16.52
N ALA A 365 13.75 -2.26 16.80
CA ALA A 365 15.07 -2.58 16.27
C ALA A 365 15.16 -4.06 15.91
N GLY A 366 16.02 -4.44 14.97
CA GLY A 366 16.23 -5.84 14.62
C GLY A 366 16.99 -6.62 15.69
N ASP A 367 17.94 -5.97 16.36
CA ASP A 367 18.84 -6.62 17.33
C ASP A 367 18.65 -6.08 18.74
N VAL A 368 18.92 -4.79 18.96
CA VAL A 368 19.01 -4.20 20.31
C VAL A 368 18.38 -2.82 20.38
N ILE A 369 17.67 -2.56 21.49
CA ILE A 369 17.21 -1.22 21.89
C ILE A 369 17.89 -0.86 23.21
N THR A 370 18.65 0.23 23.23
CA THR A 370 19.36 0.72 24.42
C THR A 370 18.86 2.10 24.85
N PHE A 371 18.39 2.20 26.09
CA PHE A 371 18.04 3.48 26.71
C PHE A 371 19.13 3.89 27.72
N SER A 372 19.90 4.91 27.36
CA SER A 372 20.91 5.54 28.23
C SER A 372 20.27 6.36 29.37
N PRO A 373 20.99 6.67 30.46
CA PRO A 373 20.51 7.59 31.49
C PRO A 373 20.06 8.94 30.90
N GLY A 374 18.89 9.44 31.35
CA GLY A 374 18.25 10.65 30.80
C GLY A 374 16.90 10.37 30.09
N VAL A 375 16.53 9.10 29.94
CA VAL A 375 15.24 8.69 29.38
C VAL A 375 14.15 8.67 30.47
N THR A 376 13.02 9.30 30.19
CA THR A 376 11.81 9.31 31.03
C THR A 376 10.59 8.91 30.21
N PHE A 377 9.95 7.81 30.60
CA PHE A 377 8.65 7.41 30.06
C PHE A 377 7.59 7.62 31.12
N ALA A 378 6.72 8.61 30.90
CA ALA A 378 5.60 8.89 31.78
C ALA A 378 4.31 9.11 30.96
N PRO A 379 3.91 8.14 30.11
CA PRO A 379 2.65 8.25 29.38
C PRO A 379 1.47 8.31 30.35
N GLY A 380 0.50 9.17 30.04
CA GLY A 380 -0.80 9.21 30.70
C GLY A 380 -1.74 8.12 30.18
N SER A 381 -3.01 8.16 30.57
CA SER A 381 -4.01 7.13 30.23
C SER A 381 -4.26 6.93 28.72
N ALA A 382 -3.99 7.96 27.91
CA ALA A 382 -4.09 7.93 26.45
C ALA A 382 -2.72 7.80 25.74
N GLY A 383 -1.63 7.78 26.51
CA GLY A 383 -0.27 7.63 25.99
C GLY A 383 0.17 6.16 25.98
N LEU A 384 1.22 5.89 25.21
CA LEU A 384 1.85 4.58 25.10
C LEU A 384 3.33 4.76 24.83
N VAL A 385 4.16 3.96 25.49
CA VAL A 385 5.53 3.70 25.03
C VAL A 385 5.67 2.20 24.84
N GLN A 386 5.96 1.77 23.62
CA GLN A 386 6.21 0.38 23.27
C GLN A 386 7.61 0.25 22.69
N ALA A 387 8.35 -0.77 23.14
CA ALA A 387 9.62 -1.15 22.55
C ALA A 387 9.54 -2.62 22.15
N SER A 388 9.93 -2.94 20.91
CA SER A 388 9.92 -4.30 20.39
C SER A 388 11.18 -4.60 19.59
N ILE A 389 11.71 -5.80 19.77
CA ILE A 389 12.64 -6.36 18.79
C ILE A 389 11.80 -6.88 17.62
N SER A 390 11.89 -6.21 16.48
CA SER A 390 11.19 -6.51 15.25
C SER A 390 12.21 -6.46 14.14
N GLY A 391 12.78 -7.62 13.86
CA GLY A 391 13.74 -7.84 12.79
C GLY A 391 13.21 -8.84 11.78
N CYS A 392 13.93 -8.94 10.68
CA CYS A 392 13.68 -9.88 9.59
C CYS A 392 14.62 -11.06 9.76
N ASN A 393 14.38 -11.88 10.78
CA ASN A 393 15.23 -13.04 11.09
C ASN A 393 14.54 -14.34 10.69
#